data_AF-A0A8T4Y3C3-F1
#
_entry.id   AF-A0A8T4Y3C3-F1
#
_cell.length_a   1.000
_cell.length_b   1.000
_cell.length_c   1.000
_cell.angle_alpha   90.00
_cell.angle_beta   90.00
_cell.angle_gamma   90.00
#
_symmetry.space_group_name_H-M   'P 1'
#
loop_
_entity.id
_entity.type
_entity.pdbx_description
1 polymer ?
#
loop_
_entity_poly.entity_id
_entity_poly.type
_entity_poly.pdbx_seq_one_letter_code
_entity_poly.pdbx_strand_id
1 'polypeptide(L)'
;MHEWALAEAVVSAASEVVEKSGMKKVASINIGLGELQQVDLEIFKFALSQLLSGRLKDAKIKIRKTRARLKCRVCGCRWLFSKTGLDKSSREAIHFVPEIAHAFVRCPECNSPDFEVEQGRGVWIENIVGKKRCD
;
A
#
# COMPACT_ATOMS: atom_id res chain seq x y z
N MET A 1 -10.14 -9.64 8.90
CA MET A 1 -8.85 -8.91 8.86
C MET A 1 -8.85 -8.09 7.58
N HIS A 2 -8.57 -6.79 7.64
CA HIS A 2 -8.61 -5.89 6.47
C HIS A 2 -7.42 -6.11 5.52
N GLU A 3 -6.34 -6.79 5.94
CA GLU A 3 -5.30 -7.29 5.03
C GLU A 3 -5.87 -8.14 3.91
N TRP A 4 -6.91 -8.94 4.20
CA TRP A 4 -7.59 -9.76 3.19
C TRP A 4 -8.35 -8.88 2.21
N ALA A 5 -9.08 -7.88 2.68
CA ALA A 5 -9.77 -6.93 1.82
C ALA A 5 -8.78 -6.14 0.92
N LEU A 6 -7.61 -5.76 1.46
CA LEU A 6 -6.54 -5.15 0.66
C LEU A 6 -5.99 -6.13 -0.39
N ALA A 7 -5.78 -7.39 -0.02
CA ALA A 7 -5.27 -8.41 -0.94
C ALA A 7 -6.27 -8.71 -2.06
N GLU A 8 -7.56 -8.81 -1.74
CA GLU A 8 -8.65 -8.96 -2.69
C GLU A 8 -8.71 -7.80 -3.67
N ALA A 9 -8.62 -6.55 -3.18
CA ALA A 9 -8.58 -5.36 -4.02
C ALA A 9 -7.38 -5.37 -4.98
N VAL A 10 -6.20 -5.80 -4.51
CA VAL A 10 -5.01 -5.95 -5.36
C VAL A 10 -5.20 -7.02 -6.43
N VAL A 11 -5.71 -8.20 -6.06
CA VAL A 11 -5.93 -9.31 -7.02
C VAL A 11 -6.98 -8.92 -8.06
N SER A 12 -8.05 -8.23 -7.63
CA SER A 12 -9.08 -7.70 -8.52
C SER A 12 -8.50 -6.70 -9.52
N ALA A 13 -7.78 -5.67 -9.04
CA ALA A 13 -7.14 -4.68 -9.90
C ALA A 13 -6.10 -5.30 -10.84
N ALA A 14 -5.33 -6.28 -10.37
CA ALA A 14 -4.36 -6.99 -11.20
C ALA A 14 -5.04 -7.80 -12.31
N SER A 15 -6.17 -8.45 -12.01
CA SER A 15 -6.95 -9.20 -12.99
C SER A 15 -7.48 -8.29 -14.09
N GLU A 16 -8.03 -7.13 -13.72
CA GLU A 16 -8.54 -6.13 -14.66
C GLU A 16 -7.43 -5.61 -15.61
N VAL A 17 -6.25 -5.29 -15.07
CA VAL A 17 -5.09 -4.86 -15.87
C VAL A 17 -4.64 -5.96 -16.84
N VAL A 18 -4.64 -7.21 -16.40
CA VAL A 18 -4.24 -8.36 -17.22
C VAL A 18 -5.23 -8.65 -18.34
N GLU A 19 -6.53 -8.52 -18.07
CA GLU A 19 -7.58 -8.66 -19.07
C GLU A 19 -7.47 -7.57 -20.15
N LYS A 20 -7.36 -6.30 -19.74
CA LYS A 20 -7.23 -5.16 -20.66
C LYS A 20 -5.96 -5.21 -21.50
N SER A 21 -4.87 -5.77 -20.97
CA SER A 21 -3.58 -5.84 -21.66
C SER A 21 -3.41 -7.06 -22.59
N GLY A 22 -4.37 -7.99 -22.59
CA GLY A 22 -4.30 -9.21 -23.39
C GLY A 22 -3.17 -10.16 -22.98
N MET A 23 -2.65 -10.03 -21.76
CA MET A 23 -1.58 -10.90 -21.26
C MET A 23 -2.10 -12.32 -21.06
N LYS A 24 -1.39 -13.32 -21.62
CA LYS A 24 -1.75 -14.73 -21.43
C LYS A 24 -1.23 -15.30 -20.11
N LYS A 25 -0.04 -14.85 -19.70
CA LYS A 25 0.63 -15.34 -18.50
C LYS A 25 1.31 -14.20 -17.76
N VAL A 26 1.07 -14.12 -16.46
CA VAL A 26 1.75 -13.18 -15.56
C VAL A 26 2.97 -13.85 -14.95
N ALA A 27 4.11 -13.18 -15.02
CA ALA A 27 5.36 -13.62 -14.40
C ALA A 27 5.52 -13.02 -12.99
N SER A 28 5.20 -11.73 -12.81
CA SER A 28 5.25 -11.09 -11.50
C SER A 28 4.30 -9.91 -11.36
N ILE A 29 3.82 -9.69 -10.14
CA ILE A 29 3.08 -8.50 -9.73
C ILE A 29 3.94 -7.76 -8.71
N ASN A 30 4.32 -6.52 -9.04
CA ASN A 30 5.10 -5.66 -8.17
C ASN A 30 4.16 -4.73 -7.42
N ILE A 31 4.17 -4.81 -6.09
CA ILE A 31 3.24 -4.10 -5.21
C ILE A 31 4.05 -3.13 -4.35
N GLY A 32 3.63 -1.87 -4.33
CA GLY A 32 4.09 -0.88 -3.37
C GLY A 32 3.26 -0.94 -2.09
N LEU A 33 3.93 -0.97 -0.95
CA LEU A 33 3.31 -0.99 0.37
C LEU A 33 3.74 0.22 1.19
N GLY A 34 2.81 1.15 1.37
CA GLY A 34 3.00 2.36 2.16
C GLY A 34 3.08 2.08 3.66
N GLU A 35 4.09 2.64 4.30
CA GLU A 35 4.33 2.51 5.74
C GLU A 35 3.19 3.09 6.60
N LEU A 36 2.49 4.13 6.11
CA LEU A 36 1.47 4.84 6.88
C LEU A 36 0.29 3.93 7.25
N GLN A 37 -0.15 3.07 6.34
CA GLN A 37 -1.24 2.13 6.60
C GLN A 37 -0.84 0.96 7.51
N GLN A 38 0.45 0.78 7.81
CA GLN A 38 0.94 -0.20 8.79
C GLN A 38 0.51 -1.66 8.57
N VAL A 39 0.23 -2.05 7.32
CA VAL A 39 -0.21 -3.39 6.93
C VAL A 39 0.71 -4.49 7.49
N ASP A 40 0.12 -5.55 8.06
CA ASP A 40 0.88 -6.75 8.40
C ASP A 40 1.32 -7.48 7.12
N LEU A 41 2.63 -7.47 6.87
CA LEU A 41 3.18 -8.00 5.63
C LEU A 41 2.98 -9.50 5.48
N GLU A 42 3.05 -10.25 6.57
CA GLU A 42 2.99 -11.72 6.51
C GLU A 42 1.56 -12.18 6.27
N ILE A 43 0.59 -11.57 6.96
CA ILE A 43 -0.84 -11.83 6.71
C ILE A 43 -1.22 -11.39 5.29
N PHE A 44 -0.74 -10.23 4.84
CA PHE A 44 -1.03 -9.71 3.51
C PHE A 44 -0.46 -10.61 2.39
N LYS A 45 0.80 -11.06 2.53
CA LYS A 45 1.40 -12.04 1.60
C LYS A 45 0.63 -13.36 1.60
N PHE A 46 0.24 -13.84 2.78
CA PHE A 46 -0.52 -15.07 2.90
C PHE A 46 -1.86 -14.95 2.17
N ALA A 47 -2.63 -13.88 2.42
CA ALA A 47 -3.89 -13.62 1.73
C ALA A 47 -3.70 -13.55 0.21
N LEU A 48 -2.71 -12.81 -0.29
CA LEU A 48 -2.38 -12.77 -1.71
C LEU A 48 -2.13 -14.20 -2.26
N SER A 49 -1.33 -15.01 -1.58
CA SER A 49 -1.03 -16.38 -2.04
C SER A 49 -2.25 -17.28 -2.17
N GLN A 50 -3.29 -17.07 -1.34
CA GLN A 50 -4.53 -17.83 -1.39
C GLN A 50 -5.50 -17.32 -2.46
N LEU A 51 -5.47 -16.03 -2.74
CA LEU A 51 -6.42 -15.36 -3.65
C LEU A 51 -5.97 -15.40 -5.12
N LEU A 52 -4.67 -15.58 -5.39
CA LEU A 52 -4.17 -15.69 -6.76
C LEU A 52 -4.79 -16.87 -7.50
N SER A 53 -5.44 -16.58 -8.62
CA SER A 53 -6.16 -17.57 -9.42
C SER A 53 -6.09 -17.24 -10.92
N GLY A 54 -6.55 -18.16 -11.77
CA GLY A 54 -6.56 -17.99 -13.22
C GLY A 54 -5.18 -17.65 -13.80
N ARG A 55 -5.09 -16.54 -14.55
CA ARG A 55 -3.84 -16.06 -15.18
C ARG A 55 -2.80 -15.54 -14.19
N LEU A 56 -3.20 -15.29 -12.94
CA LEU A 56 -2.35 -14.80 -11.86
C LEU A 56 -1.79 -15.91 -10.97
N LYS A 57 -2.29 -17.15 -11.11
CA LYS A 57 -1.98 -18.27 -10.20
C LYS A 57 -0.48 -18.50 -9.95
N ASP A 58 0.33 -18.38 -11.00
CA ASP A 58 1.78 -18.61 -10.94
C ASP A 58 2.60 -17.32 -10.80
N ALA A 59 1.93 -16.17 -10.58
CA ALA A 59 2.61 -14.88 -10.55
C ALA A 59 3.47 -14.75 -9.28
N LYS A 60 4.73 -14.36 -9.45
CA LYS A 60 5.60 -14.02 -8.32
C LYS A 60 5.19 -12.66 -7.75
N ILE A 61 4.80 -12.64 -6.48
CA ILE A 61 4.52 -11.39 -5.76
C ILE A 61 5.84 -10.80 -5.26
N LYS A 62 6.08 -9.53 -5.61
CA LYS A 62 7.20 -8.75 -5.06
C LYS A 62 6.63 -7.51 -4.36
N ILE A 63 6.95 -7.34 -3.09
CA ILE A 63 6.44 -6.22 -2.29
C ILE A 63 7.59 -5.29 -1.94
N ARG A 64 7.46 -4.02 -2.29
CA ARG A 64 8.39 -2.95 -1.93
C ARG A 64 7.76 -2.04 -0.88
N LYS A 65 8.35 -2.03 0.32
CA LYS A 65 7.96 -1.07 1.36
C LYS A 65 8.39 0.33 0.97
N THR A 66 7.49 1.29 1.15
CA THR A 66 7.72 2.69 0.86
C THR A 66 7.47 3.50 2.12
N ARG A 67 8.50 4.21 2.58
CA ARG A 67 8.40 5.06 3.76
C ARG A 67 7.36 6.15 3.57
N ALA A 68 6.67 6.49 4.65
CA ALA A 68 5.68 7.55 4.61
C ALA A 68 6.37 8.92 4.76
N ARG A 69 6.22 9.75 3.74
CA ARG A 69 6.76 11.13 3.73
C ARG A 69 5.60 12.10 3.87
N LEU A 70 5.73 12.99 4.84
CA LEU A 70 4.72 13.98 5.19
C LEU A 70 5.28 15.37 4.91
N LYS A 71 4.43 16.28 4.45
CA LYS A 71 4.76 17.69 4.26
C LYS A 71 3.72 18.58 4.92
N CYS A 72 4.15 19.47 5.81
CA CYS A 72 3.24 20.42 6.46
C CYS A 72 2.76 21.43 5.42
N ARG A 73 1.45 21.68 5.40
CA ARG A 73 0.85 22.69 4.52
C ARG A 73 0.99 24.11 5.08
N VAL A 74 1.26 24.24 6.38
CA VAL A 74 1.42 25.53 7.07
C VAL A 74 2.83 26.09 6.94
N CYS A 75 3.86 25.29 7.29
CA CYS A 75 5.26 25.76 7.29
C CYS A 75 6.14 25.15 6.19
N GLY A 76 5.64 24.15 5.45
CA GLY A 76 6.40 23.50 4.37
C GLY A 76 7.42 22.45 4.83
N CYS A 77 7.62 22.26 6.15
CA CYS A 77 8.52 21.23 6.68
C CYS A 77 8.14 19.83 6.15
N ARG A 78 9.16 19.03 5.80
CA ARG A 78 9.01 17.63 5.40
C ARG A 78 9.63 16.71 6.44
N TRP A 79 8.91 15.66 6.81
CA TRP A 79 9.42 14.65 7.73
C TRP A 79 8.95 13.24 7.34
N LEU A 80 9.60 12.24 7.92
CA LEU A 80 9.17 10.85 7.82
C LEU A 80 8.18 10.54 8.93
N PHE A 81 7.12 9.81 8.61
CA PHE A 81 6.22 9.28 9.63
C PHE A 81 6.99 8.38 10.61
N SER A 82 6.64 8.48 11.89
CA SER A 82 7.16 7.61 12.93
C SER A 82 6.01 7.13 13.79
N LYS A 83 6.09 5.88 14.23
CA LYS A 83 5.14 5.29 15.19
C LYS A 83 5.48 5.66 16.64
N THR A 84 6.65 6.27 16.87
CA THR A 84 7.10 6.68 18.21
C THR A 84 6.12 7.70 18.79
N GLY A 85 5.67 7.46 20.02
CA GLY A 85 4.72 8.34 20.71
C GLY A 85 3.24 8.05 20.39
N LEU A 86 2.93 7.14 19.46
CA LEU A 86 1.56 6.69 19.22
C LEU A 86 1.22 5.48 20.09
N ASP A 87 0.13 5.57 20.84
CA ASP A 87 -0.42 4.43 21.56
C ASP A 87 -1.02 3.38 20.60
N LYS A 88 -1.37 2.21 21.14
CA LYS A 88 -1.90 1.09 20.34
C LYS A 88 -3.19 1.44 19.61
N SER A 89 -4.10 2.16 20.25
CA SER A 89 -5.39 2.56 19.67
C SER A 89 -5.17 3.53 18.51
N SER A 90 -4.33 4.55 18.69
CA SER A 90 -3.96 5.50 17.64
C SER A 90 -3.33 4.82 16.43
N ARG A 91 -2.44 3.84 16.67
CA ARG A 91 -1.82 3.04 15.61
C ARG A 91 -2.84 2.22 14.83
N GLU A 92 -3.78 1.60 15.53
CA GLU A 92 -4.84 0.79 14.93
C GLU A 92 -5.80 1.65 14.09
N ALA A 93 -6.18 2.83 14.59
CA ALA A 93 -7.03 3.76 13.85
C ALA A 93 -6.39 4.19 12.51
N ILE A 94 -5.09 4.53 12.53
CA ILE A 94 -4.34 4.87 11.32
C ILE A 94 -4.21 3.64 10.38
N HIS A 95 -4.09 2.45 10.94
CA HIS A 95 -3.99 1.21 10.16
C HIS A 95 -5.25 0.93 9.34
N PHE A 96 -6.43 1.15 9.92
CA PHE A 96 -7.70 1.05 9.20
C PHE A 96 -7.93 2.21 8.23
N VAL A 97 -7.69 3.45 8.67
CA VAL A 97 -7.93 4.66 7.88
C VAL A 97 -6.71 5.58 7.98
N PRO A 98 -5.77 5.52 7.00
CA PRO A 98 -4.54 6.32 7.03
C PRO A 98 -4.75 7.82 7.21
N GLU A 99 -5.86 8.37 6.71
CA GLU A 99 -6.24 9.78 6.83
C GLU A 99 -6.44 10.22 8.30
N ILE A 100 -6.76 9.30 9.21
CA ILE A 100 -6.89 9.61 10.64
C ILE A 100 -5.54 9.98 11.26
N ALA A 101 -4.41 9.80 10.56
CA ALA A 101 -3.11 10.29 11.02
C ALA A 101 -3.12 11.78 11.38
N HIS A 102 -3.96 12.61 10.75
CA HIS A 102 -4.14 14.02 11.10
C HIS A 102 -4.64 14.25 12.54
N ALA A 103 -5.28 13.26 13.17
CA ALA A 103 -5.70 13.36 14.56
C ALA A 103 -4.52 13.26 15.54
N PHE A 104 -3.51 12.47 15.21
CA PHE A 104 -2.47 12.03 16.15
C PHE A 104 -1.04 12.52 15.81
N VAL A 105 -0.79 12.85 14.54
CA VAL A 105 0.51 13.30 14.07
C VAL A 105 0.51 14.82 13.95
N ARG A 106 1.62 15.45 14.33
CA ARG A 106 1.84 16.90 14.23
C ARG A 106 3.15 17.18 13.51
N CYS A 107 3.20 18.31 12.83
CA CYS A 107 4.44 18.82 12.25
C CYS A 107 5.47 19.05 13.38
N PRO A 108 6.70 18.54 13.26
CA PRO A 108 7.71 18.69 14.31
C PRO A 108 8.22 20.14 14.45
N GLU A 109 8.04 20.98 13.43
CA GLU A 109 8.50 22.37 13.43
C GLU A 109 7.46 23.34 13.98
N CYS A 110 6.22 23.27 13.49
CA CYS A 110 5.17 24.26 13.83
C CYS A 110 3.97 23.67 14.58
N ASN A 111 4.03 22.39 14.96
CA ASN A 111 2.97 21.66 15.67
C ASN A 111 1.60 21.63 14.97
N SER A 112 1.51 22.01 13.69
CA SER A 112 0.26 21.95 12.92
C SER A 112 -0.15 20.50 12.64
N PRO A 113 -1.45 20.16 12.72
CA PRO A 113 -1.98 18.87 12.25
C PRO A 113 -2.12 18.81 10.72
N ASP A 114 -2.03 19.95 10.04
CA ASP A 114 -2.30 20.05 8.61
C ASP A 114 -1.06 19.72 7.78
N PHE A 115 -1.11 18.55 7.17
CA PHE A 115 -0.05 18.02 6.32
C PHE A 115 -0.62 17.29 5.10
N GLU A 116 0.23 17.01 4.13
CA GLU A 116 -0.05 16.11 3.03
C GLU A 116 0.82 14.86 3.14
N VAL A 117 0.29 13.72 2.73
CA VAL A 117 1.03 12.46 2.60
C VAL A 117 1.61 12.41 1.19
N GLU A 118 2.84 12.88 1.00
CA GLU A 118 3.53 12.89 -0.31
C GLU A 118 3.84 11.46 -0.79
N GLN A 119 4.08 10.52 0.13
CA GLN A 119 4.44 9.14 -0.21
C GLN A 119 4.04 8.17 0.91
N GLY A 120 3.90 6.88 0.57
CA GLY A 120 3.79 5.80 1.55
C GLY A 120 2.43 5.71 2.26
N ARG A 121 1.36 6.19 1.61
CA ARG A 121 -0.01 6.18 2.15
C ARG A 121 -0.57 4.78 2.38
N GLY A 122 -0.60 3.93 1.34
CA GLY A 122 -1.34 2.66 1.36
C GLY A 122 -0.78 1.65 0.37
N VAL A 123 -1.63 0.82 -0.25
CA VAL A 123 -1.21 -0.23 -1.19
C VAL A 123 -1.46 0.18 -2.64
N TRP A 124 -0.53 -0.12 -3.55
CA TRP A 124 -0.72 0.06 -5.00
C TRP A 124 0.04 -0.98 -5.81
N ILE A 125 -0.38 -1.20 -7.06
CA ILE A 125 0.37 -2.01 -8.03
C ILE A 125 1.38 -1.09 -8.72
N GLU A 126 2.68 -1.34 -8.55
CA GLU A 126 3.74 -0.58 -9.24
C GLU A 126 3.78 -0.95 -10.73
N ASN A 127 3.70 -2.25 -11.05
CA ASN A 127 3.53 -2.76 -12.40
C ASN A 127 3.23 -4.27 -12.40
N ILE A 128 2.83 -4.78 -13.56
CA ILE A 128 2.62 -6.22 -13.81
C ILE A 128 3.48 -6.62 -15.00
N VAL A 129 4.25 -7.69 -14.83
CA VAL A 129 5.13 -8.23 -15.88
C VAL A 129 4.58 -9.55 -16.36
N GLY A 130 4.41 -9.70 -17.67
CA GLY A 130 3.87 -10.91 -18.27
C GLY A 130 4.18 -11.01 -19.77
N LYS A 131 3.80 -12.13 -20.38
CA LYS A 131 3.92 -12.33 -21.82
C LYS A 131 2.59 -12.01 -22.50
N LYS A 132 2.65 -11.17 -23.53
CA LYS A 132 1.53 -10.96 -24.46
C LYS A 132 1.43 -12.14 -25.44
N ARG A 133 0.24 -12.33 -26.01
CA ARG A 133 0.07 -13.20 -27.17
C ARG A 133 0.95 -12.62 -28.31
N CYS A 134 1.88 -13.41 -28.83
CA CYS A 134 2.33 -13.20 -30.19
C CYS A 134 1.20 -13.77 -31.06
N ASP A 135 0.59 -12.92 -31.87
CA ASP A 135 -0.29 -13.36 -32.94
C ASP A 135 0.55 -13.98 -34.07
#